data_AF-A0A6P2FWP2-F1
#
_entry.id   AF-A0A6P2FWP2-F1
#
_cell.length_a   1.000
_cell.length_b   1.000
_cell.length_c   1.000
_cell.angle_alpha   90.00
_cell.angle_beta   90.00
_cell.angle_gamma   90.00
#
_symmetry.space_group_name_H-M   'P 1'
#
loop_
_entity.id
_entity.type
_entity.pdbx_description
1 polymer ?
#
loop_
_entity_poly.entity_id
_entity_poly.type
_entity_poly.pdbx_seq_one_letter_code
_entity_poly.pdbx_strand_id
1 'polypeptide(L)'
;MPNIEDFSSLSTEELVQALSISLYEPPLNRLRETLASRPEVFRVLTLVLDFDTEVSMSGILGFLENSTGQWLSETIEAFDLISANETAGILRRVHQAMNRHGITPTTLRSEVNAGTLYDVVSFGELHGAKSQAMSREVMQIAGDLYVGNPGSQEEPWRLLYEYVEPRRQQLLDVLSQI
;
A
#
# COMPACT_ATOMS: atom_id res chain seq x y z
N MET A 1 6.93 -9.99 23.60
CA MET A 1 6.62 -8.76 22.86
C MET A 1 7.95 -8.20 22.39
N PRO A 2 8.12 -7.89 21.10
CA PRO A 2 9.36 -7.26 20.64
C PRO A 2 9.49 -5.92 21.38
N ASN A 3 10.59 -5.77 22.11
CA ASN A 3 10.93 -4.52 22.77
C ASN A 3 11.15 -3.46 21.67
N ILE A 4 10.57 -2.28 21.85
CA ILE A 4 10.87 -1.09 21.01
C ILE A 4 12.36 -0.68 21.13
N GLU A 5 13.08 -1.25 22.11
CA GLU A 5 14.53 -1.30 22.16
C GLU A 5 15.04 -2.33 21.11
N ASP A 6 15.67 -1.97 19.99
CA ASP A 6 16.31 -0.71 19.69
C ASP A 6 16.25 -0.46 18.16
N PHE A 7 15.11 0.03 17.66
CA PHE A 7 15.03 0.50 16.26
C PHE A 7 16.14 1.51 15.93
N SER A 8 16.68 2.19 16.95
CA SER A 8 17.76 3.16 16.80
C SER A 8 19.14 2.54 16.54
N SER A 9 19.35 1.24 16.84
CA SER A 9 20.58 0.53 16.50
C SER A 9 20.57 -0.13 15.12
N LEU A 10 19.39 -0.29 14.51
CA LEU A 10 19.24 -0.93 13.19
C LEU A 10 19.73 0.00 12.08
N SER A 11 20.35 -0.56 11.04
CA SER A 11 20.50 0.15 9.76
C SER A 11 19.13 0.53 9.19
N THR A 12 19.07 1.46 8.24
CA THR A 12 17.80 1.84 7.62
C THR A 12 17.11 0.66 6.95
N GLU A 13 17.86 -0.20 6.28
CA GLU A 13 17.30 -1.40 5.65
C GLU A 13 16.68 -2.34 6.69
N GLU A 14 17.42 -2.65 7.75
CA GLU A 14 16.94 -3.50 8.85
C GLU A 14 15.74 -2.87 9.57
N LEU A 15 15.72 -1.54 9.73
CA LEU A 15 14.60 -0.82 10.30
C LEU A 15 13.35 -0.97 9.44
N VAL A 16 13.44 -0.71 8.14
CA VAL A 16 12.30 -0.82 7.22
C VAL A 16 11.79 -2.26 7.15
N GLN A 17 12.69 -3.26 7.14
CA GLN A 17 12.32 -4.67 7.19
C GLN A 17 11.67 -5.07 8.52
N ALA A 18 12.18 -4.59 9.65
CA ALA A 18 11.56 -4.86 10.95
C ALA A 18 10.16 -4.22 11.03
N LEU A 19 10.01 -3.03 10.46
CA LEU A 19 8.75 -2.31 10.37
C LEU A 19 7.74 -3.00 9.45
N SER A 20 8.16 -3.58 8.31
CA SER A 20 7.26 -4.33 7.41
C SER A 20 6.57 -5.52 8.06
N ILE A 21 7.14 -6.04 9.16
CA ILE A 21 6.53 -7.11 9.95
C ILE A 21 5.74 -6.52 11.12
N SER A 22 6.34 -5.58 11.86
CA SER A 22 5.81 -5.14 13.15
C SER A 22 4.71 -4.07 13.07
N LEU A 23 4.57 -3.34 11.96
CA LEU A 23 3.55 -2.27 11.79
C LEU A 23 2.11 -2.77 11.97
N TYR A 24 1.87 -4.06 11.74
CA TYR A 24 0.54 -4.67 11.82
C TYR A 24 0.18 -5.15 13.23
N GLU A 25 1.13 -5.15 14.17
CA GLU A 25 0.97 -5.63 15.53
C GLU A 25 0.94 -4.49 16.56
N PRO A 26 0.26 -4.64 17.71
CA PRO A 26 0.35 -3.69 18.81
C PRO A 26 1.79 -3.61 19.38
N PRO A 27 2.27 -2.40 19.76
CA PRO A 27 1.52 -1.14 19.78
C PRO A 27 1.58 -0.35 18.46
N LEU A 28 2.41 -0.75 17.49
CA LEU A 28 2.69 0.04 16.27
C LEU A 28 1.45 0.24 15.40
N ASN A 29 0.55 -0.74 15.36
CA ASN A 29 -0.68 -0.64 14.58
C ASN A 29 -1.55 0.59 14.93
N ARG A 30 -1.45 1.13 16.17
CA ARG A 30 -2.15 2.36 16.58
C ARG A 30 -1.69 3.60 15.83
N LEU A 31 -0.44 3.62 15.36
CA LEU A 31 0.06 4.73 14.54
C LEU A 31 -0.65 4.79 13.19
N ARG A 32 -1.09 3.64 12.65
CA ARG A 32 -1.84 3.54 11.39
C ARG A 32 -3.26 4.10 11.50
N GLU A 33 -3.89 3.99 12.66
CA GLU A 33 -5.23 4.56 12.92
C GLU A 33 -5.28 6.09 12.76
N THR A 34 -4.12 6.76 12.89
CA THR A 34 -3.97 8.21 12.82
C THR A 34 -3.05 8.64 11.68
N LEU A 35 -2.88 7.77 10.67
CA LEU A 35 -1.89 7.90 9.59
C LEU A 35 -1.84 9.30 8.97
N ALA A 36 -3.00 9.90 8.64
CA ALA A 36 -3.10 11.22 8.03
C ALA A 36 -2.34 12.34 8.79
N SER A 37 -2.28 12.23 10.12
CA SER A 37 -1.64 13.21 11.00
C SER A 37 -0.16 12.92 11.28
N ARG A 38 0.36 11.79 10.81
CA ARG A 38 1.75 11.39 11.08
C ARG A 38 2.74 12.11 10.16
N PRO A 39 4.00 12.28 10.59
CA PRO A 39 5.06 12.81 9.74
C PRO A 39 5.17 12.07 8.40
N GLU A 40 5.56 12.81 7.35
CA GLU A 40 5.62 12.31 5.97
C GLU A 40 6.39 11.01 5.83
N VAL A 41 7.57 10.90 6.46
CA VAL A 41 8.40 9.69 6.39
C VAL A 41 7.66 8.43 6.86
N PHE A 42 6.86 8.54 7.92
CA PHE A 42 6.07 7.42 8.44
C PHE A 42 4.89 7.11 7.51
N ARG A 43 4.24 8.14 6.97
CA ARG A 43 3.13 7.96 6.02
C ARG A 43 3.59 7.26 4.74
N VAL A 44 4.65 7.77 4.12
CA VAL A 44 5.24 7.20 2.89
C VAL A 44 5.66 5.76 3.11
N LEU A 45 6.40 5.49 4.18
CA LEU A 45 6.80 4.12 4.54
C LEU A 45 5.59 3.21 4.71
N THR A 46 4.58 3.62 5.46
CA THR A 46 3.38 2.81 5.71
C THR A 46 2.62 2.53 4.41
N LEU A 47 2.42 3.54 3.56
CA LEU A 47 1.67 3.41 2.31
C LEU A 47 2.35 2.48 1.31
N VAL A 48 3.68 2.53 1.22
CA VAL A 48 4.46 1.63 0.35
C VAL A 48 4.41 0.19 0.87
N LEU A 49 4.56 -0.01 2.19
CA LEU A 49 4.49 -1.33 2.81
C LEU A 49 3.09 -1.95 2.73
N ASP A 50 2.05 -1.16 2.98
CA ASP A 50 0.65 -1.58 2.86
C ASP A 50 0.38 -2.01 1.41
N PHE A 51 0.82 -1.22 0.41
CA PHE A 51 0.68 -1.58 -0.99
C PHE A 51 1.39 -2.89 -1.33
N ASP A 52 2.68 -3.01 -0.98
CA ASP A 52 3.50 -4.20 -1.27
C ASP A 52 2.88 -5.47 -0.66
N THR A 53 2.42 -5.36 0.59
CA THR A 53 1.79 -6.46 1.33
C THR A 53 0.47 -6.88 0.68
N GLU A 54 -0.43 -5.92 0.44
CA GLU A 54 -1.78 -6.19 -0.10
C GLU A 54 -1.73 -6.74 -1.52
N VAL A 55 -0.89 -6.16 -2.39
CA VAL A 55 -0.75 -6.64 -3.77
C VAL A 55 -0.07 -8.01 -3.79
N SER A 56 0.91 -8.27 -2.93
CA SER A 56 1.52 -9.60 -2.82
C SER A 56 0.53 -10.66 -2.32
N MET A 57 -0.38 -10.31 -1.42
CA MET A 57 -1.33 -11.24 -0.81
C MET A 57 -2.58 -11.46 -1.66
N SER A 58 -3.11 -10.44 -2.31
CA SER A 58 -4.43 -10.46 -2.96
C SER A 58 -4.47 -9.79 -4.34
N GLY A 59 -3.31 -9.39 -4.86
CA GLY A 59 -3.20 -8.70 -6.14
C GLY A 59 -3.77 -7.29 -6.10
N ILE A 60 -3.69 -6.60 -7.24
CA ILE A 60 -4.14 -5.21 -7.35
C ILE A 60 -5.62 -5.03 -7.04
N LEU A 61 -6.47 -6.00 -7.40
CA LEU A 61 -7.92 -5.90 -7.14
C LEU A 61 -8.21 -6.01 -5.64
N GLY A 62 -7.54 -6.91 -4.94
CA GLY A 62 -7.62 -7.03 -3.48
C GLY A 62 -7.20 -5.74 -2.78
N PHE A 63 -6.07 -5.15 -3.20
CA PHE A 63 -5.66 -3.83 -2.70
C PHE A 63 -6.74 -2.76 -2.89
N LEU A 64 -7.35 -2.69 -4.08
CA LEU A 64 -8.34 -1.66 -4.42
C LEU A 64 -9.68 -1.80 -3.67
N GLU A 65 -10.09 -3.02 -3.32
CA GLU A 65 -11.33 -3.28 -2.57
C GLU A 65 -11.13 -3.30 -1.03
N ASN A 66 -9.88 -3.43 -0.58
CA ASN A 66 -9.51 -3.33 0.83
C ASN A 66 -9.50 -1.87 1.32
N SER A 67 -9.46 -1.70 2.64
CA SER A 67 -9.39 -0.35 3.24
C SER A 67 -8.13 0.41 2.84
N THR A 68 -7.06 -0.29 2.52
CA THR A 68 -5.79 0.27 2.00
C THR A 68 -5.98 0.96 0.65
N GLY A 69 -6.86 0.44 -0.22
CA GLY A 69 -7.20 1.06 -1.50
C GLY A 69 -7.82 2.46 -1.40
N GLN A 70 -8.39 2.83 -0.25
CA GLN A 70 -8.89 4.20 -0.01
C GLN A 70 -7.78 5.26 -0.08
N TRP A 71 -6.54 4.85 0.15
CA TRP A 71 -5.34 5.68 0.10
C TRP A 71 -4.65 5.65 -1.26
N LEU A 72 -5.30 5.15 -2.33
CA LEU A 72 -4.66 4.97 -3.65
C LEU A 72 -3.95 6.24 -4.15
N SER A 73 -4.54 7.42 -3.94
CA SER A 73 -3.93 8.68 -4.38
C SER A 73 -2.66 8.99 -3.59
N GLU A 74 -2.71 8.82 -2.27
CA GLU A 74 -1.59 9.00 -1.37
C GLU A 74 -0.50 7.94 -1.58
N THR A 75 -0.88 6.71 -1.94
CA THR A 75 0.05 5.65 -2.34
C THR A 75 0.78 6.02 -3.63
N ILE A 76 0.09 6.58 -4.63
CA ILE A 76 0.74 7.10 -5.85
C ILE A 76 1.76 8.19 -5.48
N GLU A 77 1.38 9.16 -4.65
CA GLU A 77 2.26 10.23 -4.20
C GLU A 77 3.46 9.68 -3.40
N ALA A 78 3.26 8.66 -2.57
CA ALA A 78 4.33 8.00 -1.84
C ALA A 78 5.36 7.36 -2.78
N PHE A 79 4.91 6.67 -3.85
CA PHE A 79 5.81 6.11 -4.85
C PHE A 79 6.56 7.21 -5.63
N ASP A 80 5.92 8.33 -5.95
CA ASP A 80 6.62 9.48 -6.54
C ASP A 80 7.69 10.04 -5.60
N LEU A 81 7.40 10.16 -4.30
CA LEU A 81 8.32 10.71 -3.30
C LEU A 81 9.57 9.84 -3.12
N ILE A 82 9.46 8.53 -3.22
CA ILE A 82 10.61 7.61 -3.23
C ILE A 82 11.26 7.48 -4.61
N SER A 83 10.80 8.22 -5.62
CA SER A 83 11.28 8.16 -7.02
C SER A 83 11.00 6.84 -7.74
N ALA A 84 10.03 6.05 -7.26
CA ALA A 84 9.50 4.87 -7.94
C ALA A 84 8.46 5.28 -9.01
N ASN A 85 8.93 6.00 -10.02
CA ASN A 85 8.11 6.68 -11.02
C ASN A 85 7.38 5.70 -11.95
N GLU A 86 7.94 4.51 -12.20
CA GLU A 86 7.28 3.50 -13.05
C GLU A 86 6.04 2.95 -12.34
N THR A 87 6.20 2.52 -11.08
CA THR A 87 5.09 2.08 -10.23
C THR A 87 4.05 3.18 -10.05
N ALA A 88 4.47 4.41 -9.73
CA ALA A 88 3.54 5.54 -9.63
C ALA A 88 2.79 5.79 -10.94
N GLY A 89 3.46 5.69 -12.10
CA GLY A 89 2.86 5.82 -13.42
C GLY A 89 1.81 4.74 -13.71
N ILE A 90 2.09 3.48 -13.35
CA ILE A 90 1.16 2.36 -13.49
C ILE A 90 -0.06 2.57 -12.60
N LEU A 91 0.12 2.96 -11.35
CA LEU A 91 -0.98 3.22 -10.42
C LEU A 91 -1.85 4.40 -10.85
N ARG A 92 -1.27 5.45 -11.45
CA ARG A 92 -2.07 6.53 -12.08
C ARG A 92 -2.92 5.99 -13.23
N ARG A 93 -2.39 5.10 -14.07
CA ARG A 93 -3.17 4.46 -15.15
C ARG A 93 -4.30 3.60 -14.59
N VAL A 94 -4.06 2.85 -13.51
CA VAL A 94 -5.09 2.10 -12.77
C VAL A 94 -6.17 3.05 -12.25
N HIS A 95 -5.79 4.11 -11.56
CA HIS A 95 -6.73 5.10 -11.03
C HIS A 95 -7.57 5.74 -12.14
N GLN A 96 -6.96 6.09 -13.27
CA GLN A 96 -7.68 6.60 -14.45
C GLN A 96 -8.63 5.57 -15.06
N ALA A 97 -8.26 4.27 -15.09
CA ALA A 97 -9.13 3.20 -15.55
C ALA A 97 -10.37 3.09 -14.67
N MET A 98 -10.21 3.07 -13.34
CA MET A 98 -11.33 3.08 -12.40
C MET A 98 -12.27 4.26 -12.65
N ASN A 99 -11.71 5.46 -12.80
CA ASN A 99 -12.48 6.69 -13.08
C ASN A 99 -13.25 6.63 -14.40
N ARG A 100 -12.69 6.06 -15.47
CA ARG A 100 -13.40 5.85 -16.76
C ARG A 100 -14.66 5.00 -16.60
N HIS A 101 -14.63 4.02 -15.70
CA HIS A 101 -15.78 3.17 -15.39
C HIS A 101 -16.69 3.74 -14.30
N GLY A 102 -16.35 4.90 -13.73
CA GLY A 102 -17.08 5.51 -12.62
C GLY A 102 -17.10 4.60 -11.38
N ILE A 103 -15.97 3.94 -11.10
CA ILE A 103 -15.76 3.08 -9.93
C ILE A 103 -14.67 3.73 -9.08
N THR A 104 -14.83 3.70 -7.77
CA THR A 104 -13.85 4.21 -6.81
C THR A 104 -13.51 3.12 -5.79
N PRO A 105 -12.33 3.16 -5.15
CA PRO A 105 -12.01 2.24 -4.04
C PRO A 105 -13.06 2.29 -2.93
N THR A 106 -13.62 3.47 -2.65
CA THR A 106 -14.71 3.63 -1.67
C THR A 106 -15.96 2.85 -2.06
N THR A 107 -16.35 2.89 -3.34
CA THR A 107 -17.48 2.10 -3.85
C THR A 107 -17.23 0.60 -3.69
N LEU A 108 -16.06 0.12 -4.14
CA LEU A 108 -15.68 -1.30 -4.00
C LEU A 108 -15.71 -1.73 -2.52
N ARG A 109 -15.11 -0.95 -1.63
CA ARG A 109 -15.10 -1.29 -0.20
C ARG A 109 -16.49 -1.31 0.42
N SER A 110 -17.38 -0.40 -0.01
CA SER A 110 -18.76 -0.39 0.50
C SER A 110 -19.54 -1.65 0.11
N GLU A 111 -19.25 -2.21 -1.07
CA GLU A 111 -19.85 -3.45 -1.56
C GLU A 111 -19.31 -4.67 -0.79
N VAL A 112 -18.00 -4.72 -0.52
CA VAL A 112 -17.39 -5.72 0.39
C VAL A 112 -18.04 -5.68 1.77
N ASN A 113 -18.19 -4.48 2.35
CA ASN A 113 -18.78 -4.30 3.68
C ASN A 113 -20.28 -4.66 3.74
N ALA A 114 -20.99 -4.67 2.61
CA ALA A 114 -22.38 -5.08 2.52
C ALA A 114 -22.57 -6.60 2.38
N GLY A 115 -21.49 -7.34 2.13
CA GLY A 115 -21.48 -8.80 2.03
C GLY A 115 -21.69 -9.50 3.37
N THR A 116 -21.97 -10.79 3.31
CA THR A 116 -22.10 -11.63 4.51
C THR A 116 -20.73 -12.00 5.04
N LEU A 117 -20.55 -11.96 6.36
CA LEU A 117 -19.34 -12.49 6.99
C LEU A 117 -19.17 -13.97 6.60
N TYR A 118 -17.98 -14.34 6.15
CA TYR A 118 -17.59 -15.68 5.67
C TYR A 118 -18.08 -16.09 4.27
N ASP A 119 -18.74 -15.22 3.51
CA ASP A 119 -19.00 -15.49 2.10
C ASP A 119 -17.70 -15.43 1.29
N VAL A 120 -17.44 -16.48 0.50
CA VAL A 120 -16.35 -16.50 -0.48
C VAL A 120 -16.95 -16.18 -1.85
N VAL A 121 -16.82 -14.93 -2.27
CA VAL A 121 -17.30 -14.43 -3.56
C VAL A 121 -16.12 -13.89 -4.37
N SER A 122 -16.13 -14.11 -5.68
CA SER A 122 -15.15 -13.50 -6.57
C SER A 122 -15.43 -12.01 -6.76
N PHE A 123 -14.41 -11.25 -7.17
CA PHE A 123 -14.54 -9.82 -7.51
C PHE A 123 -15.71 -9.56 -8.48
N GLY A 124 -15.86 -10.41 -9.50
CA GLY A 124 -16.92 -10.27 -10.51
C GLY A 124 -18.32 -10.58 -9.97
N GLU A 125 -18.44 -11.51 -9.02
CA GLU A 125 -19.70 -11.82 -8.35
C GLU A 125 -20.11 -10.73 -7.38
N LEU A 126 -19.15 -10.17 -6.64
CA LEU A 126 -19.38 -9.13 -5.65
C LEU A 126 -19.74 -7.77 -6.29
N HIS A 127 -18.97 -7.36 -7.30
CA HIS A 127 -19.07 -6.01 -7.88
C HIS A 127 -19.88 -5.96 -9.19
N GLY A 128 -20.33 -7.12 -9.68
CA GLY A 128 -21.19 -7.24 -10.86
C GLY A 128 -20.51 -6.94 -12.21
N ALA A 129 -21.32 -7.02 -13.28
CA ALA A 129 -20.84 -6.97 -14.66
C ALA A 129 -20.13 -5.66 -15.06
N LYS A 130 -20.54 -4.52 -14.49
CA LYS A 130 -19.91 -3.22 -14.75
C LYS A 130 -18.44 -3.22 -14.32
N SER A 131 -18.14 -3.90 -13.22
CA SER A 131 -16.80 -3.99 -12.65
C SER A 131 -15.92 -5.02 -13.35
N GLN A 132 -16.48 -5.93 -14.17
CA GLN A 132 -15.70 -6.88 -14.97
C GLN A 132 -14.92 -6.25 -16.13
N ALA A 133 -15.44 -5.18 -16.72
CA ALA A 133 -14.70 -4.43 -17.74
C ALA A 133 -13.52 -3.69 -17.11
N MET A 134 -13.78 -3.02 -15.98
CA MET A 134 -12.77 -2.32 -15.19
C MET A 134 -11.69 -3.27 -14.69
N SER A 135 -12.07 -4.42 -14.10
CA SER A 135 -11.11 -5.35 -13.52
C SER A 135 -10.13 -5.91 -14.56
N ARG A 136 -10.61 -6.24 -15.77
CA ARG A 136 -9.75 -6.68 -16.87
C ARG A 136 -8.74 -5.60 -17.28
N GLU A 137 -9.21 -4.37 -17.43
CA GLU A 137 -8.34 -3.24 -17.78
C GLU A 137 -7.31 -2.96 -16.68
N VAL A 138 -7.72 -2.96 -15.42
CA VAL A 138 -6.83 -2.77 -14.27
C VAL A 138 -5.80 -3.88 -14.18
N MET A 139 -6.20 -5.16 -14.31
CA MET A 139 -5.25 -6.28 -14.28
C MET A 139 -4.25 -6.21 -15.43
N GLN A 140 -4.68 -5.80 -16.62
CA GLN A 140 -3.77 -5.61 -17.75
C GLN A 140 -2.74 -4.52 -17.48
N ILE A 141 -3.16 -3.39 -16.91
CA ILE A 141 -2.24 -2.29 -16.53
C ILE A 141 -1.30 -2.74 -15.41
N ALA A 142 -1.85 -3.41 -14.39
CA ALA A 142 -1.12 -3.82 -13.19
C ALA A 142 -0.14 -4.98 -13.45
N GLY A 143 -0.25 -5.69 -14.57
CA GLY A 143 0.74 -6.70 -14.97
C GLY A 143 2.14 -6.13 -15.18
N ASP A 144 2.25 -4.81 -15.35
CA ASP A 144 3.54 -4.10 -15.45
C ASP A 144 4.14 -3.73 -14.08
N LEU A 145 3.39 -3.88 -12.96
CA LEU A 145 3.88 -3.53 -11.61
C LEU A 145 5.11 -4.35 -11.22
N TYR A 146 5.99 -3.78 -10.40
CA TYR A 146 7.16 -4.50 -9.89
C TYR A 146 6.78 -5.75 -9.06
N VAL A 147 5.68 -5.69 -8.30
CA VAL A 147 5.20 -6.81 -7.48
C VAL A 147 4.75 -7.95 -8.39
N GLY A 148 5.44 -9.08 -8.30
CA GLY A 148 5.14 -10.28 -9.11
C GLY A 148 5.63 -10.21 -10.56
N ASN A 149 6.34 -9.15 -10.97
CA ASN A 149 6.96 -9.04 -12.29
C ASN A 149 8.49 -9.19 -12.20
N PRO A 150 9.04 -10.39 -12.47
CA PRO A 150 10.49 -10.60 -12.45
C PRO A 150 11.24 -9.83 -13.55
N GLY A 151 10.54 -9.26 -14.53
CA GLY A 151 11.12 -8.41 -15.58
C GLY A 151 11.25 -6.94 -15.18
N SER A 152 10.62 -6.52 -14.08
CA SER A 152 10.72 -5.14 -13.57
C SER A 152 12.17 -4.80 -13.22
N GLN A 153 12.61 -3.60 -13.64
CA GLN A 153 13.92 -3.07 -13.28
C GLN A 153 13.84 -2.07 -12.12
N GLU A 154 12.64 -1.58 -11.78
CA GLU A 154 12.43 -0.72 -10.63
C GLU A 154 12.49 -1.55 -9.35
N GLU A 155 13.23 -1.05 -8.34
CA GLU A 155 13.40 -1.68 -7.03
C GLU A 155 12.83 -0.79 -5.90
N PRO A 156 11.49 -0.71 -5.71
CA PRO A 156 10.89 0.23 -4.76
C PRO A 156 11.33 0.06 -3.31
N TRP A 157 11.72 -1.14 -2.89
CA TRP A 157 12.30 -1.36 -1.55
C TRP A 157 13.62 -0.61 -1.36
N ARG A 158 14.52 -0.69 -2.34
CA ARG A 158 15.78 0.05 -2.32
C ARG A 158 15.53 1.56 -2.31
N LEU A 159 14.63 2.01 -3.18
CA LEU A 159 14.23 3.42 -3.26
C LEU A 159 13.60 3.92 -1.95
N LEU A 160 12.81 3.09 -1.27
CA LEU A 160 12.28 3.38 0.05
C LEU A 160 13.40 3.52 1.09
N TYR A 161 14.41 2.65 1.07
CA TYR A 161 15.57 2.78 1.95
C TYR A 161 16.30 4.12 1.73
N GLU A 162 16.57 4.46 0.47
CA GLU A 162 17.23 5.72 0.08
C GLU A 162 16.40 6.95 0.49
N TYR A 163 15.07 6.86 0.45
CA TYR A 163 14.16 7.92 0.93
C TYR A 163 14.15 8.05 2.46
N VAL A 164 14.16 6.93 3.19
CA VAL A 164 14.09 6.88 4.65
C VAL A 164 15.41 7.29 5.30
N GLU A 165 16.56 6.91 4.74
CA GLU A 165 17.90 7.16 5.30
C GLU A 165 18.09 8.61 5.79
N PRO A 166 17.90 9.66 4.96
CA PRO A 166 18.06 11.05 5.42
C PRO A 166 16.97 11.52 6.40
N ARG A 167 15.88 10.75 6.56
CA ARG A 167 14.73 11.05 7.42
C ARG A 167 14.64 10.11 8.62
N ARG A 168 15.65 9.25 8.82
CA ARG A 168 15.64 8.18 9.81
C ARG A 168 15.34 8.68 11.21
N GLN A 169 15.94 9.80 11.63
CA GLN A 169 15.69 10.36 12.96
C GLN A 169 14.21 10.76 13.14
N GLN A 170 13.58 11.38 12.14
CA GLN A 170 12.16 11.73 12.21
C GLN A 170 11.28 10.49 12.32
N LEU A 171 11.65 9.40 11.64
CA LEU A 171 10.94 8.13 11.77
C LEU A 171 11.07 7.56 13.19
N LEU A 172 12.28 7.56 13.77
CA LEU A 172 12.50 7.12 15.15
C LEU A 172 11.73 7.98 16.17
N ASP A 173 11.66 9.29 15.95
CA ASP A 173 10.89 10.20 16.79
C ASP A 173 9.40 9.87 16.77
N VAL A 174 8.85 9.38 15.64
CA VAL A 174 7.47 8.87 15.57
C VAL A 174 7.33 7.56 16.33
N LEU A 175 8.29 6.65 16.17
CA LEU A 175 8.24 5.32 16.78
C LEU A 175 8.41 5.35 18.32
N SER A 176 8.95 6.44 18.86
CA SER A 176 9.07 6.65 20.32
C SER A 176 7.79 7.19 20.98
N GLN A 177 6.75 7.55 20.21
CA GLN A 177 5.51 8.14 20.73
C GLN A 177 4.45 7.10 21.15
N ILE A 178 4.80 5.82 21.17
CA ILE A 178 3.87 4.69 21.24
C ILE A 178 3.99 3.94 22.57
#